data_AF-A0A660SP82-F1
#
_entry.id   AF-A0A660SP82-F1
#
_cell.length_a   1.000
_cell.length_b   1.000
_cell.length_c   1.000
_cell.angle_alpha   90.00
_cell.angle_beta   90.00
_cell.angle_gamma   90.00
#
_symmetry.space_group_name_H-M   'P 1'
#
loop_
_entity.id
_entity.type
_entity.pdbx_description
1 polymer ?
#
loop_
_entity_poly.entity_id
_entity_poly.type
_entity_poly.pdbx_seq_one_letter_code
_entity_poly.pdbx_strand_id
1 'polypeptide(L)'
;MMRTFTIILIFGLITTAYPIGVGIILGEPTGLSFKSWITEINAIDFGIGWSFTRERIHLVADYLFHFPEWIQEPNWYPYLGLGGRLKMKRTKEEEWEFNLGARFGIGIEYIYQRFGFFGELYPVMDLVPETDFDLEGGIGARFYFRK
;
A
#
# COMPACT_ATOMS: atom_id res chain seq x y z
N MET A 1 19.51 21.92 20.40
CA MET A 1 20.25 20.63 20.47
C MET A 1 19.33 19.54 19.92
N MET A 2 19.60 19.14 18.68
CA MET A 2 18.74 18.32 17.83
C MET A 2 18.73 16.87 18.34
N ARG A 3 17.55 16.36 18.71
CA ARG A 3 17.38 14.95 19.10
C ARG A 3 17.30 14.12 17.83
N THR A 4 18.39 13.47 17.46
CA THR A 4 18.46 12.55 16.33
C THR A 4 17.60 11.32 16.63
N PHE A 5 16.47 11.18 15.95
CA PHE A 5 15.68 9.94 15.96
C PHE A 5 16.33 8.96 14.98
N THR A 6 17.08 7.99 15.51
CA THR A 6 17.60 6.87 14.72
C THR A 6 16.47 5.87 14.48
N ILE A 7 15.91 5.87 13.28
CA ILE A 7 15.01 4.80 12.83
C ILE A 7 15.89 3.64 12.39
N ILE A 8 15.99 2.60 13.23
CA ILE A 8 16.65 1.34 12.87
C ILE A 8 15.66 0.56 12.00
N LEU A 9 15.89 0.56 10.69
CA LEU A 9 15.18 -0.30 9.75
C LEU A 9 15.73 -1.73 9.89
N ILE A 10 15.09 -2.56 10.72
CA ILE A 10 15.44 -3.99 10.83
C ILE A 10 14.88 -4.70 9.59
N PHE A 11 15.67 -4.76 8.52
CA PHE A 11 15.47 -5.73 7.45
C PHE A 11 16.01 -7.07 7.94
N GLY A 12 15.22 -7.77 8.76
CA GLY A 12 15.46 -9.19 9.02
C GLY A 12 15.36 -9.93 7.69
N LEU A 13 16.30 -10.85 7.42
CA LEU A 13 16.12 -11.86 6.38
C LEU A 13 14.90 -12.70 6.77
N ILE A 14 13.70 -12.24 6.41
CA ILE A 14 12.54 -13.10 6.41
C ILE A 14 12.75 -14.03 5.22
N THR A 15 13.23 -15.23 5.50
CA THR A 15 13.05 -16.35 4.58
C THR A 15 11.55 -16.65 4.55
N THR A 16 10.79 -15.84 3.82
CA THR A 16 9.36 -16.06 3.66
C THR A 16 9.22 -17.35 2.85
N ALA A 17 8.34 -18.26 3.30
CA ALA A 17 7.84 -19.35 2.47
C ALA A 17 7.03 -18.83 1.25
N TYR A 18 6.76 -17.53 1.20
CA TYR A 18 5.89 -16.90 0.24
C TYR A 18 6.57 -15.74 -0.52
N PRO A 19 6.11 -15.42 -1.75
CA PRO A 19 6.71 -14.38 -2.57
C PRO A 19 6.67 -12.97 -1.95
N ILE A 20 7.72 -12.20 -2.21
CA ILE A 20 7.77 -10.74 -1.97
C ILE A 20 7.77 -10.06 -3.34
N GLY A 21 6.89 -9.07 -3.50
CA GLY A 21 6.72 -8.24 -4.67
C GLY A 21 7.13 -6.79 -4.39
N VAL A 22 7.85 -6.17 -5.32
CA VAL A 22 8.20 -4.74 -5.27
C VAL A 22 7.88 -4.09 -6.60
N GLY A 23 7.34 -2.89 -6.58
CA GLY A 23 6.98 -2.20 -7.80
C GLY A 23 6.48 -0.78 -7.59
N ILE A 24 5.63 -0.36 -8.51
CA ILE A 24 5.12 1.01 -8.59
C ILE A 24 3.61 1.02 -8.69
N ILE A 25 3.02 2.12 -8.25
CA ILE A 25 1.61 2.46 -8.43
C ILE A 25 1.50 3.85 -9.05
N LEU A 26 0.63 3.98 -10.04
CA LEU A 26 0.24 5.22 -10.68
C LEU A 26 -1.22 5.51 -10.28
N GLY A 27 -1.41 6.61 -9.56
CA GLY A 27 -2.69 6.95 -8.95
C GLY A 27 -2.55 8.08 -7.93
N GLU A 28 -3.52 8.15 -7.02
CA GLU A 28 -3.46 9.03 -5.85
C GLU A 28 -3.42 8.17 -4.59
N PRO A 29 -2.23 7.96 -3.98
CA PRO A 29 -0.91 8.51 -4.34
C PRO A 29 -0.16 7.71 -5.44
N THR A 30 0.79 8.35 -6.11
CA THR A 30 1.74 7.70 -7.02
C THR A 30 3.04 7.39 -6.29
N GLY A 31 3.61 6.20 -6.46
CA GLY A 31 4.85 5.85 -5.77
C GLY A 31 5.27 4.39 -5.85
N LEU A 32 5.91 3.92 -4.78
CA LEU A 32 6.40 2.55 -4.64
C LEU A 32 5.39 1.70 -3.88
N SER A 33 5.31 0.44 -4.26
CA SER A 33 4.47 -0.57 -3.62
C SER A 33 5.26 -1.84 -3.33
N PHE A 34 5.01 -2.43 -2.16
CA PHE A 34 5.67 -3.61 -1.63
C PHE A 34 4.60 -4.56 -1.13
N LYS A 35 4.60 -5.80 -1.60
CA LYS A 35 3.65 -6.82 -1.16
C LYS A 35 4.40 -8.05 -0.65
N SER A 36 4.02 -8.55 0.51
CA SER A 36 4.51 -9.82 1.02
C SER A 36 3.33 -10.77 1.17
N TRP A 37 3.33 -11.84 0.40
CA TRP A 37 2.43 -12.96 0.65
C TRP A 37 2.80 -13.61 1.99
N ILE A 38 1.80 -14.06 2.74
CA ILE A 38 1.99 -14.75 4.03
C ILE A 38 1.27 -16.10 4.08
N THR A 39 0.28 -16.29 3.21
CA THR A 39 -0.39 -17.56 2.91
C THR A 39 -0.76 -17.55 1.41
N GLU A 40 -1.45 -18.58 0.91
CA GLU A 40 -1.94 -18.63 -0.47
C GLU A 40 -3.02 -17.57 -0.79
N ILE A 41 -3.72 -17.08 0.25
CA ILE A 41 -4.84 -16.13 0.09
C ILE A 41 -4.68 -14.85 0.91
N ASN A 42 -3.63 -14.70 1.72
CA ASN A 42 -3.40 -13.51 2.53
C ASN A 42 -2.04 -12.88 2.22
N ALA A 43 -1.99 -11.55 2.24
CA ALA A 43 -0.75 -10.78 2.08
C ALA A 43 -0.76 -9.51 2.94
N ILE A 44 0.42 -8.95 3.16
CA ILE A 44 0.59 -7.60 3.68
C ILE A 44 1.08 -6.72 2.53
N ASP A 45 0.48 -5.56 2.34
CA ASP A 45 0.89 -4.57 1.35
C ASP A 45 1.33 -3.28 2.05
N PHE A 46 2.39 -2.67 1.54
CA PHE A 46 2.92 -1.40 1.98
C PHE A 46 3.14 -0.50 0.77
N GLY A 47 2.77 0.77 0.92
CA GLY A 47 3.00 1.77 -0.11
C GLY A 47 3.62 3.02 0.47
N ILE A 48 4.52 3.62 -0.31
CA ILE A 48 4.98 4.99 -0.11
C ILE A 48 4.77 5.75 -1.40
N GLY A 49 3.98 6.80 -1.33
CA GLY A 49 3.68 7.60 -2.50
C GLY A 49 3.58 9.07 -2.17
N TRP A 50 3.51 9.88 -3.22
CA TRP A 50 3.32 11.31 -3.12
C TRP A 50 2.21 11.74 -4.07
N SER A 51 1.49 12.78 -3.66
CA SER A 51 0.53 13.45 -4.54
C SER A 51 1.23 14.62 -5.23
N PHE A 52 1.25 14.63 -6.56
CA PHE A 52 1.83 15.72 -7.36
C PHE A 52 1.08 17.04 -7.17
N THR A 53 -0.18 16.99 -6.75
CA THR A 53 -1.05 18.17 -6.66
C THR A 53 -1.09 18.80 -5.27
N ARG A 54 -0.65 18.12 -4.21
CA ARG A 54 -0.88 18.55 -2.82
C ARG A 54 0.34 18.55 -1.87
N GLU A 55 1.55 18.28 -2.35
CA GLU A 55 2.78 18.19 -1.52
C GLU A 55 2.59 17.30 -0.28
N ARG A 56 2.04 16.10 -0.48
CA ARG A 56 1.78 15.13 0.60
C ARG A 56 2.53 13.84 0.34
N ILE A 57 3.20 13.34 1.37
CA ILE A 57 3.71 11.97 1.42
C ILE A 57 2.64 11.10 2.06
N HIS A 58 2.36 9.97 1.44
CA HIS A 58 1.41 8.96 1.89
C HIS A 58 2.20 7.70 2.22
N LEU A 59 2.07 7.23 3.44
CA LEU A 59 2.52 5.92 3.88
C LEU A 59 1.29 5.07 4.16
N VAL A 60 1.27 3.87 3.60
CA VAL A 60 0.10 2.99 3.70
C VAL A 60 0.55 1.58 4.04
N ALA A 61 -0.28 0.89 4.81
CA ALA A 61 -0.08 -0.49 5.19
C ALA A 61 -1.44 -1.19 5.25
N ASP A 62 -1.59 -2.26 4.48
CA ASP A 62 -2.84 -2.98 4.28
C ASP A 62 -2.65 -4.49 4.48
N TYR A 63 -3.64 -5.13 5.10
CA TYR A 63 -3.79 -6.57 5.10
C TYR A 63 -4.77 -6.96 3.99
N LEU A 64 -4.35 -7.83 3.09
CA LEU A 64 -5.10 -8.22 1.90
C LEU A 64 -5.62 -9.65 2.01
N PHE A 65 -6.92 -9.81 1.76
CA PHE A 65 -7.62 -11.08 1.63
C PHE A 65 -7.93 -11.34 0.16
N HIS A 66 -7.43 -12.42 -0.41
CA HIS A 66 -7.60 -12.76 -1.83
C HIS A 66 -8.65 -13.83 -2.04
N PHE A 67 -9.38 -13.71 -3.15
CA PHE A 67 -10.50 -14.56 -3.52
C PHE A 67 -10.34 -15.05 -4.97
N PRO A 68 -9.34 -15.90 -5.26
CA PRO A 68 -9.09 -16.38 -6.63
C PRO A 68 -10.31 -17.08 -7.25
N GLU A 69 -11.11 -17.78 -6.43
CA GLU A 69 -12.33 -18.48 -6.87
C GLU A 69 -13.43 -17.55 -7.41
N TRP A 70 -13.36 -16.23 -7.17
CA TRP A 70 -14.33 -15.27 -7.72
C TRP A 70 -14.18 -15.08 -9.23
N ILE A 71 -13.01 -15.41 -9.80
CA ILE A 71 -12.75 -15.35 -11.23
C ILE A 71 -12.23 -16.73 -11.66
N GLN A 72 -13.02 -17.42 -12.50
CA GLN A 72 -12.69 -18.78 -12.99
C GLN A 72 -11.61 -18.76 -14.10
N GLU A 73 -10.65 -17.85 -14.00
CA GLU A 73 -9.51 -17.72 -14.91
C GLU A 73 -8.21 -17.76 -14.09
N PRO A 74 -7.20 -18.53 -14.52
CA PRO A 74 -5.96 -18.65 -13.77
C PRO A 74 -5.25 -17.31 -13.66
N ASN A 75 -4.50 -17.14 -12.58
CA ASN A 75 -3.64 -15.98 -12.30
C ASN A 75 -4.36 -14.67 -11.93
N TRP A 76 -5.69 -14.66 -11.84
CA TRP A 76 -6.44 -13.52 -11.33
C TRP A 76 -6.70 -13.65 -9.83
N TYR A 77 -6.40 -12.59 -9.09
CA TYR A 77 -6.52 -12.54 -7.65
C TYR A 77 -7.28 -11.28 -7.24
N PRO A 78 -8.63 -11.30 -7.27
CA PRO A 78 -9.44 -10.30 -6.60
C PRO A 78 -9.11 -10.25 -5.11
N TYR A 79 -9.14 -9.08 -4.49
CA TYR A 79 -8.88 -8.93 -3.06
C TYR A 79 -9.69 -7.84 -2.39
N LEU A 80 -9.85 -7.99 -1.08
CA LEU A 80 -10.26 -6.96 -0.14
C LEU A 80 -9.07 -6.55 0.72
N GLY A 81 -8.90 -5.25 0.96
CA GLY A 81 -7.86 -4.68 1.80
C GLY A 81 -8.42 -4.00 3.03
N LEU A 82 -7.75 -4.16 4.16
CA LEU A 82 -8.01 -3.38 5.38
C LEU A 82 -6.70 -2.89 5.96
N GLY A 83 -6.61 -1.60 6.29
CA GLY A 83 -5.35 -1.06 6.74
C GLY A 83 -5.41 0.35 7.28
N GLY A 84 -4.23 0.97 7.32
CA GLY A 84 -4.02 2.33 7.80
C GLY A 84 -3.26 3.19 6.80
N ARG A 85 -3.48 4.50 6.89
CA ARG A 85 -2.76 5.54 6.17
C ARG A 85 -2.17 6.54 7.16
N LEU A 86 -0.92 6.94 6.91
CA LEU A 86 -0.31 8.14 7.46
C LEU A 86 -0.01 9.11 6.31
N LYS A 87 -0.65 10.28 6.32
CA LYS A 87 -0.30 11.40 5.43
C LYS A 87 0.54 12.40 6.18
N MET A 88 1.54 12.94 5.50
CA MET A 88 2.40 13.99 5.99
C MET A 88 2.38 15.16 5.00
N LYS A 89 2.11 16.35 5.50
CA LYS A 89 2.15 17.60 4.73
C LYS A 89 3.01 18.62 5.46
N ARG A 90 3.82 19.36 4.70
CA ARG A 90 4.52 20.54 5.23
C ARG A 90 3.64 21.78 5.04
N THR A 91 3.45 22.55 6.11
CA THR A 91 2.74 23.82 6.03
C THR A 91 3.68 24.97 5.65
N LYS A 92 3.11 26.12 5.25
CA LYS A 92 3.88 27.34 4.93
C LYS A 92 4.65 27.88 6.13
N GLU A 93 4.25 27.51 7.35
CA GLU A 93 4.87 27.91 8.62
C GLU A 93 5.93 26.90 9.09
N GLU A 94 6.34 25.96 8.23
CA GLU A 94 7.29 24.88 8.51
C GLU A 94 6.84 23.84 9.55
N GLU A 95 5.58 23.88 9.98
CA GLU A 95 5.00 22.85 10.84
C GLU A 95 4.56 21.62 10.04
N TRP A 96 4.69 20.44 10.65
CA TRP A 96 4.24 19.18 10.07
C TRP A 96 2.82 18.86 10.49
N GLU A 97 1.93 18.73 9.51
CA GLU A 97 0.59 18.18 9.71
C GLU A 97 0.60 16.69 9.38
N PHE A 98 0.04 15.89 10.28
CA PHE A 98 -0.11 14.45 10.12
C PHE A 98 -1.59 14.09 10.12
N ASN A 99 -2.01 13.29 9.14
CA ASN A 99 -3.33 12.65 9.16
C ASN A 99 -3.19 11.14 9.29
N LEU A 100 -3.93 10.57 10.22
CA LEU A 100 -4.08 9.12 10.35
C LEU A 100 -5.46 8.73 9.89
N GLY A 101 -5.55 7.74 9.00
CA GLY A 101 -6.82 7.25 8.48
C GLY A 101 -6.88 5.73 8.42
N ALA A 102 -8.10 5.20 8.59
CA ALA A 102 -8.41 3.80 8.34
C ALA A 102 -8.87 3.65 6.90
N ARG A 103 -8.46 2.56 6.24
CA ARG A 103 -8.73 2.33 4.82
C ARG A 103 -9.34 0.96 4.60
N PHE A 104 -10.31 0.91 3.70
CA PHE A 104 -10.94 -0.32 3.24
C PHE A 104 -10.90 -0.33 1.73
N GLY A 105 -10.35 -1.39 1.12
CA GLY A 105 -10.07 -1.42 -0.30
C GLY A 105 -10.65 -2.61 -1.01
N ILE A 106 -10.90 -2.43 -2.29
CA ILE A 106 -11.12 -3.48 -3.27
C ILE A 106 -10.01 -3.40 -4.31
N GLY A 107 -9.59 -4.55 -4.82
CA GLY A 107 -8.62 -4.58 -5.90
C GLY A 107 -8.61 -5.91 -6.62
N ILE A 108 -7.82 -5.95 -7.68
CA ILE A 108 -7.59 -7.14 -8.49
C ILE A 108 -6.16 -7.13 -8.97
N GLU A 109 -5.50 -8.28 -8.90
CA GLU A 109 -4.15 -8.47 -9.42
C GLU A 109 -4.13 -9.64 -10.42
N TYR A 110 -3.46 -9.42 -11.56
CA TYR A 110 -3.11 -10.46 -12.52
C TYR A 110 -1.63 -10.78 -12.41
N ILE A 111 -1.28 -12.03 -12.09
CA ILE A 111 0.11 -12.46 -11.87
C ILE A 111 0.59 -13.37 -12.99
N TYR A 112 1.40 -12.84 -13.90
CA TYR A 112 2.06 -13.62 -14.94
C TYR A 112 3.54 -13.83 -14.65
N GLN A 113 3.92 -15.09 -14.43
CA GLN A 113 5.28 -15.50 -14.05
C GLN A 113 5.78 -14.82 -12.77
N ARG A 114 6.56 -13.74 -12.90
CA ARG A 114 7.08 -12.91 -11.80
C ARG A 114 6.54 -11.49 -11.82
N PHE A 115 5.62 -11.17 -12.73
CA PHE A 115 5.05 -9.84 -12.88
C PHE A 115 3.59 -9.84 -12.44
N GLY A 116 3.26 -9.02 -11.45
CA GLY A 116 1.89 -8.71 -11.07
C GLY A 116 1.47 -7.37 -11.67
N PHE A 117 0.26 -7.29 -12.20
CA PHE A 117 -0.39 -6.04 -12.62
C PHE A 117 -1.67 -5.90 -11.82
N PHE A 118 -1.87 -4.77 -11.17
CA PHE A 118 -3.00 -4.60 -10.27
C PHE A 118 -3.72 -3.27 -10.48
N GLY A 119 -4.98 -3.25 -10.10
CA GLY A 119 -5.79 -2.05 -9.97
C GLY A 119 -6.54 -2.09 -8.64
N GLU A 120 -6.63 -0.94 -7.97
CA GLU A 120 -7.22 -0.86 -6.64
C GLU A 120 -7.90 0.47 -6.35
N LEU A 121 -8.85 0.42 -5.42
CA LEU A 121 -9.63 1.56 -4.95
C LEU A 121 -9.87 1.41 -3.44
N TYR A 122 -9.57 2.46 -2.68
CA TYR A 122 -9.63 2.50 -1.23
C TYR A 122 -10.39 3.74 -0.76
N PRO A 123 -11.65 3.61 -0.33
CA PRO A 123 -12.23 4.52 0.63
C PRO A 123 -11.36 4.64 1.89
N VAL A 124 -11.09 5.88 2.30
CA VAL A 124 -10.31 6.19 3.50
C VAL A 124 -11.12 7.10 4.41
N MET A 125 -11.17 6.77 5.68
CA MET A 125 -11.72 7.60 6.73
C MET A 125 -10.56 8.14 7.55
N ASP A 126 -10.27 9.43 7.40
CA ASP A 126 -9.35 10.12 8.31
C ASP A 126 -9.97 10.16 9.71
N LEU A 127 -9.14 9.98 10.72
CA LEU A 127 -9.53 9.91 12.14
C LEU A 127 -8.85 11.01 12.95
N VAL A 128 -7.63 11.38 12.55
CA VAL A 128 -6.81 12.40 13.20
C VAL A 128 -6.36 13.40 12.13
N PRO A 129 -6.42 14.72 12.41
CA PRO A 129 -6.94 15.35 13.62
C PRO A 129 -8.48 15.43 13.65
N GLU A 130 -9.12 15.32 12.48
CA GLU A 130 -10.57 15.36 12.31
C GLU A 130 -11.05 14.23 11.41
N THR A 131 -12.32 13.89 11.54
CA THR A 131 -12.93 12.86 10.69
C THR A 131 -13.33 13.45 9.35
N ASP A 132 -12.69 12.97 8.29
CA ASP A 132 -12.99 13.33 6.91
C ASP A 132 -12.95 12.08 6.02
N PHE A 133 -13.61 12.15 4.87
CA PHE A 133 -13.62 11.07 3.89
C PHE A 133 -12.73 11.39 2.70
N ASP A 134 -11.98 10.39 2.27
CA ASP A 134 -11.10 10.48 1.12
C ASP A 134 -11.17 9.19 0.29
N LEU A 135 -10.68 9.26 -0.94
CA LEU A 135 -10.66 8.15 -1.86
C LEU A 135 -9.29 8.06 -2.51
N GLU A 136 -8.64 6.91 -2.34
CA GLU A 136 -7.37 6.58 -2.96
C GLU A 136 -7.53 5.45 -3.95
N GLY A 137 -6.59 5.33 -4.88
CA GLY A 137 -6.61 4.25 -5.85
C GLY A 137 -5.64 4.48 -6.98
N GLY A 138 -5.46 3.44 -7.78
CA GLY A 138 -4.51 3.48 -8.89
C GLY A 138 -4.37 2.13 -9.59
N ILE A 139 -3.48 2.13 -10.56
CA ILE A 139 -3.01 0.94 -11.25
C ILE A 139 -1.51 0.80 -11.04
N GLY A 140 -1.01 -0.42 -10.93
CA GLY A 140 0.40 -0.65 -10.67
C GLY A 140 0.91 -1.95 -11.23
N ALA A 141 2.22 -2.11 -11.10
CA ALA A 141 2.92 -3.33 -11.48
C ALA A 141 3.96 -3.67 -10.41
N ARG A 142 4.10 -4.96 -10.09
CA ARG A 142 5.08 -5.50 -9.11
C ARG A 142 5.90 -6.63 -9.72
N PHE A 143 7.17 -6.69 -9.37
CA PHE A 143 8.05 -7.82 -9.63
C PHE A 143 8.19 -8.68 -8.38
N TYR A 144 7.90 -9.98 -8.50
CA TYR A 144 8.01 -10.97 -7.44
C TYR A 144 9.35 -11.71 -7.49
N PHE A 145 10.07 -11.69 -6.38
CA PHE A 145 11.41 -12.30 -6.28
C PHE A 145 11.37 -13.84 -6.28
N ARG A 146 10.21 -14.43 -5.98
CA ARG A 146 9.98 -15.88 -6.00
C ARG A 146 8.59 -16.19 -6.58
N LYS A 147 8.41 -17.40 -7.08
CA LYS A 147 7.12 -17.97 -7.48
C LYS A 147 6.83 -19.15 -6.56
#